data_AF-A0AAD9L571-F1
#
_entry.id   AF-A0AAD9L571-F1
#
_cell.length_a   1.000
_cell.length_b   1.000
_cell.length_c   1.000
_cell.angle_alpha   90.00
_cell.angle_beta   90.00
_cell.angle_gamma   90.00
#
_symmetry.space_group_name_H-M   'P 1'
#
loop_
_entity.id
_entity.type
_entity.pdbx_description
1 polymer ?
#
loop_
_entity_poly.entity_id
_entity_poly.type
_entity_poly.pdbx_seq_one_letter_code
_entity_poly.pdbx_strand_id
1 'polypeptide(L)'
;MPCSHENFQLTVTDAEVGYTFNSRISDNSTVNATGVKNGLQLVVNVEQYEYIKGPHNVVGLKLLLDQQDDVPLVQDFDGSVPVGMHTFVAVSHTKVTKLPPPYGDCETHRKLRYLDRYSQACYRECVTDFAVKTCGCKDFYIPPFNAGW
;
A
#
# COMPACT_ATOMS: atom_id res chain seq x y z
N MET A 1 -3.14 15.64 17.50
CA MET A 1 -2.40 14.83 18.49
C MET A 1 -1.13 14.32 17.83
N PRO A 2 -0.02 14.13 18.55
CA PRO A 2 1.13 13.42 17.99
C PRO A 2 0.73 11.98 17.65
N CYS A 3 1.13 11.48 16.48
CA CYS A 3 0.93 10.08 16.10
C CYS A 3 1.89 9.18 16.88
N SER A 4 1.47 7.95 17.16
CA SER A 4 2.27 6.92 17.82
C SER A 4 2.26 5.61 17.00
N HIS A 5 2.92 4.57 17.51
CA HIS A 5 2.89 3.24 16.93
C HIS A 5 1.47 2.65 16.83
N GLU A 6 0.52 3.11 17.65
CA GLU A 6 -0.88 2.67 17.61
C GLU A 6 -1.62 3.14 16.35
N ASN A 7 -1.12 4.16 15.66
CA ASN A 7 -1.66 4.64 14.39
C ASN A 7 -1.13 3.87 13.17
N PHE A 8 -0.31 2.84 13.41
CA PHE A 8 0.23 1.96 12.39
C PHE A 8 -0.36 0.57 12.54
N GLN A 9 -0.71 -0.01 11.40
CA GLN A 9 -1.18 -1.40 11.33
C GLN A 9 -0.12 -2.25 10.65
N LEU A 10 0.08 -3.45 11.18
CA LEU A 10 0.94 -4.45 10.54
C LEU A 10 0.24 -4.93 9.27
N THR A 11 0.92 -4.80 8.13
CA THR A 11 0.35 -5.08 6.82
C THR A 11 1.25 -6.05 6.06
N VAL A 12 0.64 -7.09 5.52
CA VAL A 12 1.31 -8.06 4.65
C VAL A 12 1.23 -7.55 3.22
N THR A 13 2.37 -7.39 2.56
CA THR A 13 2.45 -6.89 1.17
C THR A 13 2.93 -7.99 0.23
N ASP A 14 2.90 -7.71 -1.08
CA ASP A 14 3.47 -8.59 -2.11
C ASP A 14 4.99 -8.75 -2.01
N ALA A 15 5.69 -7.85 -1.31
CA ALA A 15 7.14 -7.93 -1.08
C ALA A 15 7.45 -8.53 0.30
N GLU A 16 7.11 -7.80 1.35
CA GLU A 16 7.54 -8.03 2.74
C GLU A 16 6.42 -7.63 3.72
N VAL A 17 6.60 -7.93 5.01
CA VAL A 17 5.73 -7.40 6.06
C VAL A 17 6.14 -5.97 6.38
N GLY A 18 5.19 -5.06 6.40
CA GLY A 18 5.42 -3.64 6.67
C GLY A 18 4.41 -3.04 7.64
N TYR A 19 4.49 -1.73 7.81
CA TYR A 19 3.54 -0.96 8.62
C TYR A 19 2.86 0.10 7.77
N THR A 20 1.54 0.16 7.84
CA THR A 20 0.75 1.15 7.10
C THR A 20 0.17 2.18 8.08
N PHE A 21 0.44 3.45 7.81
CA PHE A 21 -0.25 4.58 8.45
C PHE A 21 -1.50 4.92 7.65
N ASN A 22 -2.60 5.25 8.34
CA ASN A 22 -3.84 5.71 7.69
C ASN A 22 -4.38 4.70 6.65
N SER A 23 -4.42 3.41 7.00
CA SER A 23 -4.82 2.32 6.10
C SER A 23 -6.31 2.31 5.75
N ARG A 24 -7.16 2.70 6.70
CA ARG A 24 -8.62 2.54 6.62
C ARG A 24 -9.34 3.86 6.49
N ILE A 25 -10.42 3.87 5.70
CA ILE A 25 -11.31 5.05 5.60
C ILE A 25 -11.96 5.39 6.95
N SER A 26 -12.22 4.40 7.81
CA SER A 26 -12.85 4.60 9.13
C SER A 26 -11.96 5.33 10.13
N ASP A 27 -10.64 5.31 9.94
CA ASP A 27 -9.64 5.95 10.82
C ASP A 27 -8.77 6.91 10.00
N ASN A 28 -9.44 7.93 9.45
CA ASN A 28 -8.83 8.81 8.46
C ASN A 28 -8.01 9.94 9.08
N SER A 29 -6.73 10.02 8.73
CA SER A 29 -5.86 11.15 9.01
C SER A 29 -5.75 12.06 7.78
N THR A 30 -6.15 13.32 7.90
CA THR A 30 -6.13 14.30 6.80
C THR A 30 -5.21 15.48 7.11
N VAL A 31 -4.71 16.13 6.06
CA VAL A 31 -3.88 17.34 6.14
C VAL A 31 -4.62 18.51 5.49
N ASN A 32 -4.71 19.64 6.21
CA ASN A 32 -5.45 20.83 5.75
C ASN A 32 -4.53 21.96 5.27
N ALA A 33 -3.21 21.80 5.43
CA ALA A 33 -2.22 22.79 5.03
C ALA A 33 -0.96 22.10 4.53
N THR A 34 -0.28 22.73 3.57
CA THR A 34 1.01 22.24 3.04
C THR A 34 2.16 22.59 3.99
N GLY A 35 3.32 21.98 3.75
CA GLY A 35 4.56 22.24 4.48
C GLY A 35 4.93 21.14 5.48
N VAL A 36 6.24 21.00 5.73
CA VAL A 36 6.83 19.89 6.51
C VAL A 36 6.22 19.75 7.90
N LYS A 37 5.90 20.88 8.57
CA LYS A 37 5.32 20.89 9.92
C LYS A 37 3.91 20.29 9.99
N ASN A 38 3.18 20.29 8.87
CA ASN A 38 1.81 19.81 8.77
C ASN A 38 1.72 18.38 8.19
N GLY A 39 2.84 17.82 7.73
CA GLY A 39 2.91 16.48 7.18
C GLY A 39 3.24 15.40 8.22
N LEU A 40 3.30 14.15 7.74
CA LEU A 40 3.76 13.02 8.54
C LEU A 40 5.27 13.14 8.78
N GLN A 41 5.67 13.13 10.06
CA GLN A 41 7.07 13.19 10.47
C GLN A 41 7.40 11.92 11.24
N LEU A 42 8.36 11.16 10.73
CA LEU A 42 8.77 9.88 11.31
C LEU A 42 10.25 9.91 11.65
N VAL A 43 10.59 9.31 12.78
CA VAL A 43 11.95 8.92 13.11
C VAL A 43 11.95 7.40 13.17
N VAL A 44 12.66 6.78 12.23
CA VAL A 44 12.68 5.32 12.07
C VAL A 44 14.04 4.80 12.50
N ASN A 45 14.05 3.82 13.41
CA ASN A 45 15.25 3.08 13.77
C ASN A 45 15.45 1.92 12.79
N VAL A 46 16.53 1.94 12.01
CA VAL A 46 16.86 0.89 11.05
C VAL A 46 18.01 0.06 11.60
N GLU A 47 17.68 -1.15 12.05
CA GLU A 47 18.60 -2.06 12.76
C GLU A 47 19.39 -2.92 11.77
N GLN A 48 20.23 -2.28 10.96
CA GLN A 48 21.01 -2.92 9.90
C GLN A 48 21.86 -4.12 10.40
N TYR A 49 22.23 -4.11 11.68
CA TYR A 49 23.03 -5.16 12.29
C TYR A 49 22.25 -6.46 12.56
N GLU A 50 20.92 -6.42 12.54
CA GLU A 50 20.05 -7.59 12.67
C GLU A 50 19.64 -8.18 11.32
N TYR A 51 20.10 -7.61 10.21
CA TYR A 51 19.71 -8.07 8.88
C TYR A 51 20.26 -9.48 8.63
N ILE A 52 19.34 -10.39 8.30
CA ILE A 52 19.69 -11.74 7.86
C ILE A 52 20.18 -11.64 6.41
N LYS A 53 21.33 -12.25 6.11
CA LYS A 53 21.85 -12.34 4.75
C LYS A 53 20.84 -13.08 3.87
N GLY A 54 20.27 -12.37 2.90
CA GLY A 54 19.25 -12.88 1.99
C GLY A 54 19.48 -12.44 0.54
N PRO A 55 18.50 -12.64 -0.34
CA PRO A 55 18.59 -12.19 -1.73
C PRO A 55 18.65 -10.65 -1.87
N HIS A 56 18.17 -9.92 -0.87
CA HIS A 56 18.22 -8.46 -0.82
C HIS A 56 19.36 -8.00 0.10
N ASN A 57 20.32 -7.26 -0.48
CA ASN A 57 21.48 -6.68 0.24
C ASN A 57 21.42 -5.14 0.29
N VAL A 58 20.23 -4.58 0.08
CA VAL A 58 20.02 -3.12 0.05
C VAL A 58 19.59 -2.66 1.43
N VAL A 59 20.22 -1.59 1.91
CA VAL A 59 19.84 -0.92 3.14
C VAL A 59 19.03 0.32 2.78
N GLY A 60 17.81 0.39 3.30
CA GLY A 60 16.89 1.49 3.06
C GLY A 60 15.50 1.19 3.60
N LEU A 61 14.60 2.16 3.43
CA LEU A 61 13.18 1.99 3.67
C LEU A 61 12.44 1.98 2.33
N LYS A 62 11.58 1.00 2.11
CA LYS A 62 10.60 1.04 1.01
C LYS A 62 9.37 1.80 1.48
N LEU A 63 8.98 2.84 0.74
CA LEU A 63 7.83 3.68 1.02
C LEU A 63 6.86 3.59 -0.16
N LEU A 64 5.64 3.14 0.12
CA LEU A 64 4.52 3.16 -0.81
C LEU A 64 3.52 4.24 -0.38
N LEU A 65 3.14 5.11 -1.31
CA LEU A 65 2.03 6.05 -1.14
C LEU A 65 0.84 5.52 -1.93
N ASP A 66 -0.20 5.10 -1.22
CA ASP A 66 -1.37 4.48 -1.83
C ASP A 66 -2.68 4.99 -1.22
N GLN A 67 -3.81 4.61 -1.81
CA GLN A 67 -5.13 4.94 -1.29
C GLN A 67 -5.55 3.96 -0.20
N GLN A 68 -6.37 4.45 0.73
CA GLN A 68 -6.99 3.61 1.76
C GLN A 68 -7.82 2.49 1.15
N ASP A 69 -7.87 1.36 1.87
CA ASP A 69 -8.59 0.13 1.50
C ASP A 69 -8.19 -0.47 0.13
N ASP A 70 -6.98 -0.17 -0.35
CA ASP A 70 -6.38 -0.79 -1.54
C ASP A 70 -5.29 -1.81 -1.16
N VAL A 71 -4.88 -2.64 -2.12
CA VAL A 71 -3.81 -3.63 -1.88
C VAL A 71 -2.44 -2.96 -1.96
N PRO A 72 -1.59 -3.11 -0.93
CA PRO A 72 -0.24 -2.57 -0.96
C PRO A 72 0.66 -3.40 -1.88
N LEU A 73 0.77 -2.98 -3.14
CA LEU A 73 1.66 -3.58 -4.14
C LEU A 73 3.03 -2.87 -4.11
N VAL A 74 3.87 -3.27 -3.16
CA VAL A 74 5.21 -2.71 -2.90
C VAL A 74 6.24 -3.21 -3.91
N GLN A 75 6.09 -4.42 -4.46
CA GLN A 75 7.03 -4.89 -5.50
C GLN A 75 6.94 -4.07 -6.78
N ASP A 76 5.75 -3.59 -7.13
CA ASP A 76 5.51 -2.81 -8.34
C ASP A 76 5.93 -1.32 -8.18
N PHE A 77 6.12 -0.84 -6.94
CA PHE A 77 6.41 0.55 -6.64
C PHE A 77 7.73 0.71 -5.85
N ASP A 78 8.78 1.14 -6.54
CA ASP A 78 10.11 1.31 -5.93
C ASP A 78 10.36 2.74 -5.43
N GLY A 79 9.66 3.11 -4.35
CA GLY A 79 9.97 4.30 -3.56
C GLY A 79 10.98 3.97 -2.47
N SER A 80 12.28 4.05 -2.75
CA SER A 80 13.32 3.74 -1.76
C SER A 80 13.90 5.00 -1.09
N VAL A 81 13.95 5.02 0.24
CA VAL A 81 14.49 6.11 1.06
C VAL A 81 15.81 5.67 1.72
N PRO A 82 16.92 6.41 1.52
CA PRO A 82 18.18 6.10 2.19
C PRO A 82 18.09 6.41 3.69
N VAL A 83 18.90 5.71 4.47
CA VAL A 83 18.98 5.88 5.93
C VAL A 83 20.22 6.69 6.32
N GLY A 84 20.24 7.24 7.53
CA GLY A 84 21.38 7.99 8.08
C GLY A 84 21.36 9.49 7.81
N MET A 85 20.33 10.01 7.15
CA MET A 85 20.10 11.45 6.97
C MET A 85 18.62 11.78 7.04
N HIS A 86 18.28 13.06 7.18
CA HIS A 86 16.91 13.52 7.02
C HIS A 86 16.51 13.50 5.54
N THR A 87 15.42 12.81 5.22
CA THR A 87 14.83 12.79 3.87
C THR A 87 13.47 13.48 3.88
N PHE A 88 13.24 14.35 2.90
CA PHE A 88 11.96 15.02 2.69
C PHE A 88 11.30 14.45 1.44
N VAL A 89 10.11 13.86 1.61
CA VAL A 89 9.31 13.34 0.50
C VAL A 89 8.16 14.30 0.25
N ALA A 90 8.21 15.03 -0.87
CA ALA A 90 7.13 15.91 -1.30
C ALA A 90 6.07 15.09 -2.07
N VAL A 91 4.81 15.22 -1.67
CA VAL A 91 3.69 14.51 -2.28
C VAL A 91 2.81 15.50 -3.03
N SER A 92 2.49 15.19 -4.29
CA SER A 92 1.51 15.91 -5.10
C SER A 92 0.38 14.97 -5.49
N HIS A 93 -0.85 15.34 -5.13
CA HIS A 93 -2.03 14.51 -5.42
C HIS A 93 -2.73 15.00 -6.68
N THR A 94 -2.83 14.12 -7.68
CA THR A 94 -3.57 14.38 -8.91
C THR A 94 -4.75 13.41 -9.00
N LYS A 95 -5.98 13.94 -9.10
CA LYS A 95 -7.19 13.13 -9.29
C LYS A 95 -7.66 13.23 -10.74
N VAL A 96 -7.78 12.08 -11.39
CA VAL A 96 -8.35 11.97 -12.75
C VAL A 96 -9.71 11.29 -12.66
N THR A 97 -10.74 11.92 -13.20
CA THR A 97 -12.09 11.36 -13.31
C THR A 97 -12.40 11.09 -14.77
N LYS A 98 -12.80 9.85 -15.08
CA LYS A 98 -13.22 9.43 -16.42
C LYS A 98 -14.69 9.05 -16.40
N LEU A 99 -15.37 9.19 -17.54
CA LEU A 99 -16.78 8.84 -17.68
C LEU A 99 -16.96 7.36 -18.04
N PRO A 100 -18.03 6.70 -17.54
CA PRO A 100 -18.40 5.33 -17.94
C PRO A 100 -19.02 5.31 -19.35
N PRO A 101 -19.38 4.12 -19.88
CA PRO A 101 -20.05 4.00 -21.16
C PRO A 101 -21.33 4.85 -21.23
N PRO A 102 -21.63 5.51 -22.37
CA PRO A 102 -20.97 5.41 -23.68
C PRO A 102 -19.76 6.35 -23.89
N TYR A 103 -19.38 7.15 -22.89
CA TYR A 103 -18.36 8.19 -23.05
C TYR A 103 -16.91 7.72 -22.74
N GLY A 104 -16.76 6.50 -22.24
CA GLY A 104 -15.50 5.83 -21.99
C GLY A 104 -15.73 4.38 -21.55
N ASP A 105 -14.65 3.61 -21.38
CA ASP A 105 -14.72 2.18 -21.03
C ASP A 105 -14.46 1.91 -19.54
N CYS A 106 -14.74 2.89 -18.68
CA CYS A 106 -14.55 2.74 -17.25
C CYS A 106 -15.66 1.86 -16.64
N GLU A 107 -15.27 0.73 -16.08
CA GLU A 107 -16.11 -0.09 -15.20
C GLU A 107 -16.08 0.48 -13.78
N THR A 108 -17.25 0.76 -13.20
CA THR A 108 -17.38 1.39 -11.88
C THR A 108 -18.06 0.50 -10.84
N HIS A 109 -18.63 -0.64 -11.25
CA HIS A 109 -19.48 -1.46 -10.38
C HIS A 109 -18.98 -2.88 -10.15
N ARG A 110 -17.81 -3.24 -10.70
CA ARG A 110 -17.23 -4.56 -10.46
C ARG A 110 -16.84 -4.71 -8.99
N LYS A 111 -17.58 -5.56 -8.28
CA LYS A 111 -17.20 -6.04 -6.95
C LYS A 111 -16.11 -7.10 -7.10
N LEU A 112 -15.02 -6.91 -6.36
CA LEU A 112 -13.97 -7.92 -6.24
C LEU A 112 -14.30 -8.84 -5.04
N ARG A 113 -13.75 -10.05 -5.07
CA ARG A 113 -13.95 -11.14 -4.12
C ARG A 113 -13.03 -11.08 -2.91
N TYR A 114 -11.81 -10.61 -3.13
CA TYR A 114 -10.77 -10.58 -2.11
C TYR A 114 -10.49 -9.15 -1.61
N LEU A 115 -10.88 -8.13 -2.36
CA LEU A 115 -10.41 -6.75 -2.21
C LEU A 115 -11.60 -5.78 -2.23
N ASP A 116 -11.56 -4.77 -1.38
CA ASP A 116 -12.71 -3.88 -1.17
C ASP A 116 -12.88 -2.85 -2.29
N ARG A 117 -11.77 -2.46 -2.93
CA ARG A 117 -11.73 -1.38 -3.90
C ARG A 117 -11.35 -1.83 -5.30
N TYR A 118 -12.08 -1.34 -6.30
CA TYR A 118 -11.74 -1.53 -7.70
C TYR A 118 -10.56 -0.60 -8.10
N SER A 119 -9.40 -1.22 -8.32
CA SER A 119 -8.13 -0.58 -8.70
C SER A 119 -7.29 -1.56 -9.56
N GLN A 120 -5.95 -1.49 -9.48
CA GLN A 120 -5.06 -2.59 -9.90
C GLN A 120 -5.39 -3.93 -9.21
N ALA A 121 -6.12 -3.88 -8.09
CA ALA A 121 -6.77 -5.01 -7.44
C ALA A 121 -7.54 -5.94 -8.41
N CYS A 122 -8.19 -5.40 -9.45
CA CYS A 122 -8.93 -6.21 -10.44
C CYS A 122 -8.02 -7.15 -11.24
N TYR A 123 -6.83 -6.66 -11.62
CA TYR A 123 -5.84 -7.48 -12.31
C TYR A 123 -5.28 -8.56 -11.37
N ARG A 124 -5.00 -8.20 -10.11
CA ARG A 124 -4.52 -9.14 -9.09
C ARG A 124 -5.55 -10.23 -8.77
N GLU A 125 -6.83 -9.90 -8.72
CA GLU A 125 -7.91 -10.89 -8.59
C GLU A 125 -7.90 -11.87 -9.77
N CYS A 126 -7.79 -11.38 -11.01
CA CYS A 126 -7.76 -12.24 -12.20
C CYS A 126 -6.62 -13.26 -12.15
N VAL A 127 -5.42 -12.79 -11.76
CA VAL A 127 -4.23 -13.65 -11.58
C VAL A 127 -4.45 -14.66 -10.44
N THR A 128 -5.00 -14.20 -9.32
CA THR A 128 -5.32 -15.06 -8.15
C THR A 128 -6.28 -16.16 -8.54
N ASP A 129 -7.34 -15.83 -9.27
CA ASP A 129 -8.36 -16.78 -9.69
C ASP A 129 -7.81 -17.84 -10.64
N PHE A 130 -6.92 -17.42 -11.54
CA PHE A 130 -6.18 -18.34 -12.40
C PHE A 130 -5.29 -19.28 -11.59
N ALA A 131 -4.55 -18.77 -10.61
CA ALA A 131 -3.69 -19.56 -9.73
C ALA A 131 -4.51 -20.56 -8.88
N VAL A 132 -5.63 -20.14 -8.30
CA VAL A 132 -6.51 -21.02 -7.53
C VAL A 132 -7.08 -22.12 -8.42
N LYS A 133 -7.53 -21.78 -9.63
CA LYS A 133 -8.08 -22.78 -10.58
C LYS A 133 -7.04 -23.80 -11.04
N THR A 134 -5.80 -23.36 -11.24
CA THR A 134 -4.75 -24.19 -11.87
C THR A 134 -3.94 -24.96 -10.83
N CYS A 135 -3.60 -24.31 -9.71
CA CYS A 135 -2.69 -24.81 -8.69
C CYS A 135 -3.36 -25.12 -7.36
N GLY A 136 -4.60 -24.66 -7.12
CA GLY A 136 -5.32 -24.87 -5.86
C GLY A 136 -4.84 -23.99 -4.71
N CYS A 137 -4.03 -22.96 -4.98
CA CYS A 137 -3.46 -22.05 -3.99
C CYS A 137 -3.51 -20.59 -4.46
N LYS A 138 -3.27 -19.66 -3.54
CA LYS A 138 -3.15 -18.22 -3.78
C LYS A 138 -1.94 -17.67 -3.04
N ASP A 139 -1.49 -16.49 -3.43
CA ASP A 139 -0.39 -15.81 -2.75
C ASP A 139 -0.75 -15.41 -1.31
N PHE A 140 0.25 -15.41 -0.45
CA PHE A 140 0.10 -15.23 1.00
C PHE A 140 -0.48 -13.86 1.40
N TYR A 141 -0.22 -12.83 0.59
CA TYR A 141 -0.66 -11.46 0.83
C TYR A 141 -2.07 -11.19 0.30
N ILE A 142 -2.68 -12.14 -0.41
CA ILE A 142 -4.07 -12.01 -0.88
C ILE A 142 -5.04 -12.40 0.24
N PRO A 143 -5.95 -11.52 0.66
CA PRO A 143 -6.88 -11.79 1.76
C PRO A 143 -7.77 -13.02 1.51
N PRO A 144 -8.26 -13.68 2.58
CA PRO A 144 -9.34 -14.64 2.47
C PRO A 144 -10.55 -14.06 1.73
N PHE A 145 -11.37 -14.93 1.15
CA PHE A 145 -12.62 -14.52 0.51
C PHE A 145 -13.51 -13.75 1.52
N ASN A 146 -13.94 -12.53 1.16
CA ASN A 146 -14.70 -11.62 2.03
C ASN A 146 -14.03 -11.22 3.37
N ALA A 147 -12.71 -11.40 3.52
CA ALA A 147 -11.99 -10.77 4.61
C ALA A 147 -11.63 -9.35 4.15
N GLY A 148 -12.50 -8.38 4.48
CA GLY A 148 -12.12 -6.97 4.35
C GLY A 148 -10.81 -6.71 5.10
N TRP A 149 -10.06 -5.71 4.65
CA TRP A 149 -8.82 -5.31 5.31
C TRP A 149 -9.05 -4.87 6.72
#